data_AF-T0GSL2-F1
#
_entry.id   AF-T0GSL2-F1
#
_cell.length_a   1.000
_cell.length_b   1.000
_cell.length_c   1.000
_cell.angle_alpha   90.00
_cell.angle_beta   90.00
_cell.angle_gamma   90.00
#
_symmetry.space_group_name_H-M   'P 1'
#
loop_
_entity.id
_entity.type
_entity.pdbx_description
1 polymer ?
#
loop_
_entity_poly.entity_id
_entity_poly.type
_entity_poly.pdbx_seq_one_letter_code
_entity_poly.pdbx_strand_id
1 'polypeptide(L)'
;MTELSLLRRYWWAIPIIVLLAANSVLFLVLNSRTADRDQWRDRATAEERAHKQTVANYRAASAEAQRQAQANVARVKADQAAITERTVHDYQARLAAVDARYERVRAALAARTDLRSPDPAPVSITSDATCRAYGGTSCDGLLAKLRIAERQAWNLINLREWVAQQAAVKANFPPSAYPAPSDSGGTGEAGEHGIGAQPEDERHFNPE
;
A
#
# COMPACT_ATOMS: atom_id res chain seq x y z
N MET A 1 -17.00 95.97 -18.45
CA MET A 1 -18.37 95.98 -17.89
C MET A 1 -19.34 95.06 -18.67
N THR A 2 -18.87 93.99 -19.32
CA THR A 2 -19.73 93.06 -20.09
C THR A 2 -20.00 91.74 -19.35
N GLU A 3 -19.13 91.34 -18.41
CA GLU A 3 -19.22 90.02 -17.75
C GLU A 3 -20.41 89.86 -16.79
N LEU A 4 -20.82 90.93 -16.11
CA LEU A 4 -21.96 90.90 -15.18
C LEU A 4 -23.33 90.74 -15.88
N SER A 5 -23.43 91.06 -17.18
CA SER A 5 -24.70 90.96 -17.92
C SER A 5 -25.03 89.52 -18.36
N LEU A 6 -24.01 88.69 -18.60
CA LEU A 6 -24.17 87.30 -19.00
C LEU A 6 -24.62 86.43 -17.83
N LEU A 7 -24.08 86.67 -16.64
CA LEU A 7 -24.45 85.96 -15.41
C LEU A 7 -25.93 86.13 -15.04
N ARG A 8 -26.48 87.34 -15.23
CA ARG A 8 -27.91 87.62 -14.97
C ARG A 8 -28.83 87.01 -16.02
N ARG A 9 -28.38 86.88 -17.27
CA ARG A 9 -29.15 86.31 -18.39
C ARG A 9 -29.22 84.78 -18.38
N TYR A 10 -28.21 84.11 -17.82
CA TYR A 10 -28.10 82.65 -17.78
C TYR A 10 -28.18 82.02 -16.39
N TRP A 11 -28.73 82.72 -15.39
CA TRP A 11 -28.95 82.16 -14.04
C TRP A 11 -29.67 80.79 -14.10
N TRP A 12 -30.68 80.63 -14.96
CA TRP A 12 -31.42 79.37 -15.12
C TRP A 12 -30.56 78.17 -15.60
N ALA A 13 -29.38 78.41 -16.20
CA ALA A 13 -28.50 77.34 -16.67
C ALA A 13 -27.70 76.67 -15.53
N ILE A 14 -27.47 77.37 -14.41
CA ILE A 14 -26.74 76.84 -13.25
C ILE A 14 -27.38 75.55 -12.70
N PRO A 15 -28.70 75.50 -12.37
CA PRO A 15 -29.31 74.28 -11.85
C PRO A 15 -29.28 73.12 -12.88
N ILE A 16 -29.34 73.42 -14.17
CA ILE A 16 -29.24 72.39 -15.23
C ILE A 16 -27.84 71.78 -15.25
N ILE A 17 -26.79 72.62 -15.20
CA ILE A 17 -25.40 72.14 -15.17
C ILE A 17 -25.16 71.29 -13.93
N VAL A 18 -25.66 71.72 -12.75
CA VAL A 18 -25.54 70.95 -11.51
C VAL A 18 -26.26 69.61 -11.63
N LEU A 19 -27.46 69.57 -12.21
CA LEU A 19 -28.23 68.34 -12.39
C LEU A 19 -27.56 67.37 -13.38
N LEU A 20 -26.95 67.88 -14.45
CA LEU A 20 -26.17 67.07 -15.39
C LEU A 20 -24.91 66.50 -14.74
N ALA A 21 -24.20 67.30 -13.93
CA ALA A 21 -23.04 66.84 -13.18
C ALA A 21 -23.43 65.76 -12.17
N ALA A 22 -24.53 65.96 -11.42
CA ALA A 22 -25.04 64.97 -10.46
C ALA A 22 -25.46 63.65 -11.16
N ASN A 23 -26.14 63.73 -12.30
CA ASN A 23 -26.48 62.55 -13.10
C ASN A 23 -25.25 61.81 -13.62
N SER A 24 -24.23 62.56 -14.06
CA SER A 24 -22.97 61.97 -14.55
C SER A 24 -22.23 61.22 -13.44
N VAL A 25 -22.16 61.80 -12.23
CA VAL A 25 -21.59 61.13 -11.05
C VAL A 25 -22.40 59.89 -10.67
N LEU A 26 -23.73 59.99 -10.66
CA LEU A 26 -24.59 58.84 -10.36
C LEU A 26 -24.38 57.70 -11.36
N PHE A 27 -24.28 58.00 -12.65
CA PHE A 27 -24.01 57.01 -13.70
C PHE A 27 -22.66 56.33 -13.51
N LEU A 28 -21.60 57.08 -13.18
CA LEU A 28 -20.28 56.52 -12.87
C LEU A 28 -20.32 55.58 -11.66
N VAL A 29 -21.03 55.96 -10.58
CA VAL A 29 -21.17 55.13 -9.37
C VAL A 29 -21.98 53.86 -9.64
N LEU A 30 -23.02 53.93 -10.48
CA LEU A 30 -23.81 52.75 -10.86
C LEU A 30 -22.98 51.80 -11.74
N ASN A 31 -22.19 52.34 -12.67
CA ASN A 31 -21.30 51.54 -13.51
C ASN A 31 -20.17 50.88 -12.70
N SER A 32 -19.59 51.57 -11.72
CA SER A 32 -18.57 50.96 -10.85
C SER A 32 -19.16 49.82 -10.00
N ARG A 33 -20.35 50.03 -9.41
CA ARG A 33 -21.02 48.99 -8.61
C ARG A 33 -21.44 47.78 -9.44
N THR A 34 -21.83 47.97 -10.69
CA THR A 34 -22.17 46.86 -11.59
C THR A 34 -20.93 46.09 -12.01
N ALA A 35 -19.83 46.79 -12.37
CA ALA A 35 -18.55 46.17 -12.66
C ALA A 35 -17.99 45.36 -11.47
N ASP A 36 -18.06 45.92 -10.25
CA ASP A 36 -17.64 45.22 -9.03
C ASP A 36 -18.46 43.94 -8.82
N ARG A 37 -19.79 44.03 -8.93
CA ARG A 37 -20.69 42.89 -8.77
C ARG A 37 -20.40 41.79 -9.79
N ASP A 38 -20.17 42.15 -11.04
CA ASP A 38 -19.91 41.19 -12.10
C ASP A 38 -18.52 40.56 -11.92
N GLN A 39 -17.51 41.34 -11.48
CA GLN A 39 -16.21 40.79 -11.07
C GLN A 39 -16.33 39.78 -9.92
N TRP A 40 -17.16 40.04 -8.91
CA TRP A 40 -17.39 39.10 -7.81
C TRP A 40 -18.07 37.81 -8.28
N ARG A 41 -19.02 37.89 -9.21
CA ARG A 41 -19.66 36.72 -9.81
C ARG A 41 -18.67 35.90 -10.63
N ASP A 42 -17.82 36.55 -11.41
CA ASP A 42 -16.80 35.87 -12.20
C ASP A 42 -15.79 35.15 -11.30
N ARG A 43 -15.35 35.78 -10.20
CA ARG A 43 -14.48 35.14 -9.20
C ARG A 43 -15.16 33.94 -8.54
N ALA A 44 -16.39 34.10 -8.06
CA ALA A 44 -17.13 33.02 -7.42
C ALA A 44 -17.35 31.82 -8.36
N THR A 45 -17.69 32.08 -9.63
CA THR A 45 -17.86 30.99 -10.61
C THR A 45 -16.54 30.35 -11.03
N ALA A 46 -15.44 31.11 -11.05
CA ALA A 46 -14.11 30.57 -11.29
C ALA A 46 -13.66 29.66 -10.13
N GLU A 47 -13.89 30.08 -8.88
CA GLU A 47 -13.62 29.27 -7.68
C GLU A 47 -14.46 27.99 -7.67
N GLU A 48 -15.76 28.08 -7.96
CA GLU A 48 -16.62 26.89 -8.05
C GLU A 48 -16.14 25.90 -9.12
N ARG A 49 -15.73 26.41 -10.29
CA ARG A 49 -15.15 25.59 -11.36
C ARG A 49 -13.84 24.94 -10.93
N ALA A 50 -12.95 25.68 -10.30
CA ALA A 50 -11.68 25.15 -9.79
C ALA A 50 -11.92 24.06 -8.73
N HIS A 51 -12.87 24.28 -7.82
CA HIS A 51 -13.22 23.29 -6.80
C HIS A 51 -13.80 22.01 -7.42
N LYS A 52 -14.74 22.14 -8.37
CA LYS A 52 -15.30 20.99 -9.11
C LYS A 52 -14.22 20.22 -9.85
N GLN A 53 -13.27 20.92 -10.47
CA GLN A 53 -12.14 20.29 -11.16
C GLN A 53 -11.22 19.54 -10.18
N THR A 54 -10.89 20.14 -9.03
CA THR A 54 -10.10 19.48 -7.99
C THR A 54 -10.79 18.22 -7.47
N VAL A 55 -12.09 18.27 -7.20
CA VAL A 55 -12.87 17.09 -6.76
C VAL A 55 -12.90 16.01 -7.85
N ALA A 56 -13.08 16.39 -9.11
CA ALA A 56 -13.05 15.44 -10.22
C ALA A 56 -11.68 14.78 -10.37
N ASN A 57 -10.59 15.55 -10.29
CA ASN A 57 -9.22 15.05 -10.33
C ASN A 57 -8.94 14.09 -9.18
N TYR A 58 -9.37 14.43 -7.96
CA TYR A 58 -9.22 13.57 -6.80
C TYR A 58 -9.95 12.24 -6.98
N ARG A 59 -11.22 12.27 -7.41
CA ARG A 59 -12.00 11.05 -7.67
C ARG A 59 -11.37 10.17 -8.75
N ALA A 60 -10.89 10.78 -9.83
CA ALA A 60 -10.20 10.06 -10.90
C ALA A 60 -8.90 9.41 -10.40
N ALA A 61 -8.11 10.14 -9.62
CA ALA A 61 -6.88 9.62 -9.02
C ALA A 61 -7.16 8.47 -8.03
N SER A 62 -8.19 8.58 -7.18
CA SER A 62 -8.60 7.50 -6.27
C SER A 62 -9.05 6.25 -7.03
N ALA A 63 -9.84 6.41 -8.09
CA ALA A 63 -10.29 5.29 -8.91
C ALA A 63 -9.12 4.57 -9.61
N GLU A 64 -8.15 5.34 -10.12
CA GLU A 64 -6.92 4.78 -10.70
C GLU A 64 -6.07 4.04 -9.67
N ALA A 65 -5.88 4.64 -8.49
CA ALA A 65 -5.16 3.98 -7.40
C ALA A 65 -5.82 2.65 -6.98
N GLN A 66 -7.16 2.60 -6.94
CA GLN A 66 -7.90 1.36 -6.66
C GLN A 66 -7.69 0.31 -7.75
N ARG A 67 -7.72 0.69 -9.03
CA ARG A 67 -7.44 -0.23 -10.15
C ARG A 67 -6.04 -0.82 -10.04
N GLN A 68 -5.04 0.02 -9.79
CA GLN A 68 -3.65 -0.42 -9.62
C GLN A 68 -3.49 -1.32 -8.40
N ALA A 69 -4.13 -1.00 -7.27
CA ALA A 69 -4.12 -1.83 -6.08
C ALA A 69 -4.72 -3.22 -6.35
N GLN A 70 -5.87 -3.29 -7.03
CA GLN A 70 -6.50 -4.56 -7.40
C GLN A 70 -5.62 -5.39 -8.33
N ALA A 71 -5.02 -4.78 -9.35
CA ALA A 71 -4.10 -5.45 -10.26
C ALA A 71 -2.85 -5.98 -9.53
N ASN A 72 -2.29 -5.19 -8.61
CA ASN A 72 -1.15 -5.61 -7.81
C ASN A 72 -1.49 -6.77 -6.87
N VAL A 73 -2.65 -6.74 -6.22
CA VAL A 73 -3.13 -7.86 -5.38
C VAL A 73 -3.32 -9.12 -6.23
N ALA A 74 -3.91 -9.00 -7.42
CA ALA A 74 -4.09 -10.13 -8.33
C ALA A 74 -2.74 -10.73 -8.77
N ARG A 75 -1.77 -9.89 -9.14
CA ARG A 75 -0.41 -10.32 -9.48
C ARG A 75 0.26 -11.04 -8.31
N VAL A 76 0.27 -10.44 -7.12
CA VAL A 76 0.88 -11.03 -5.93
C VAL A 76 0.26 -12.40 -5.63
N LYS A 77 -1.06 -12.52 -5.68
CA LYS A 77 -1.75 -13.81 -5.49
C LYS A 77 -1.31 -14.85 -6.53
N ALA A 78 -1.22 -14.47 -7.80
CA ALA A 78 -0.77 -15.37 -8.86
C ALA A 78 0.68 -15.81 -8.64
N ASP A 79 1.58 -14.89 -8.29
CA ASP A 79 2.99 -15.17 -8.01
C ASP A 79 3.13 -16.14 -6.82
N GLN A 80 2.39 -15.90 -5.73
CA GLN A 80 2.41 -16.76 -4.54
C GLN A 80 1.83 -18.16 -4.82
N ALA A 81 0.79 -18.25 -5.65
CA ALA A 81 0.21 -19.52 -6.06
C ALA A 81 1.21 -20.33 -6.92
N ALA A 82 1.88 -19.67 -7.89
CA ALA A 82 2.88 -20.31 -8.73
C ALA A 82 4.10 -20.81 -7.93
N ILE A 83 4.56 -20.03 -6.93
CA ILE A 83 5.61 -20.46 -6.00
C ILE A 83 5.14 -21.70 -5.25
N THR A 84 3.93 -21.66 -4.68
CA THR A 84 3.38 -22.78 -3.90
C THR A 84 3.27 -24.05 -4.73
N GLU A 85 2.74 -23.96 -5.95
CA GLU A 85 2.63 -25.10 -6.87
C GLU A 85 4.00 -25.71 -7.17
N ARG A 86 4.99 -24.89 -7.55
CA ARG A 86 6.34 -25.36 -7.83
C ARG A 86 6.98 -26.02 -6.61
N THR A 87 6.89 -25.40 -5.44
CA THR A 87 7.45 -25.94 -4.21
C THR A 87 6.80 -27.29 -3.84
N VAL A 88 5.48 -27.40 -3.96
CA VAL A 88 4.77 -28.66 -3.68
C VAL A 88 5.21 -29.76 -4.64
N HIS A 89 5.28 -29.46 -5.94
CA HIS A 89 5.74 -30.42 -6.94
C HIS A 89 7.18 -30.89 -6.67
N ASP A 90 8.10 -29.96 -6.43
CA ASP A 90 9.51 -30.27 -6.15
C ASP A 90 9.66 -31.08 -4.86
N TYR A 91 8.86 -30.77 -3.83
CA TYR A 91 8.83 -31.55 -2.60
C TYR A 91 8.36 -32.99 -2.85
N GLN A 92 7.27 -33.17 -3.59
CA GLN A 92 6.75 -34.50 -3.93
C GLN A 92 7.76 -35.31 -4.74
N ALA A 93 8.43 -34.69 -5.71
CA ALA A 93 9.49 -35.33 -6.49
C ALA A 93 10.66 -35.78 -5.60
N ARG A 94 11.07 -34.94 -4.63
CA ARG A 94 12.12 -35.31 -3.65
C ARG A 94 11.68 -36.47 -2.77
N LEU A 95 10.44 -36.48 -2.27
CA LEU A 95 9.91 -37.60 -1.48
C LEU A 95 9.91 -38.91 -2.27
N ALA A 96 9.47 -38.87 -3.53
CA ALA A 96 9.51 -40.04 -4.40
C ALA A 96 10.95 -40.54 -4.63
N ALA A 97 11.92 -39.63 -4.77
CA ALA A 97 13.32 -39.97 -4.91
C ALA A 97 13.91 -40.61 -3.62
N VAL A 98 13.53 -40.12 -2.43
CA VAL A 98 13.89 -40.72 -1.14
C VAL A 98 13.34 -42.14 -1.05
N ASP A 99 12.08 -42.32 -1.43
CA ASP A 99 11.42 -43.63 -1.39
C ASP A 99 12.05 -44.61 -2.36
N ALA A 100 12.34 -44.18 -3.58
CA ALA A 100 13.04 -45.01 -4.56
C ALA A 100 14.45 -45.40 -4.10
N ARG A 101 15.17 -44.50 -3.40
CA ARG A 101 16.47 -44.83 -2.79
C ARG A 101 16.32 -45.87 -1.68
N TYR A 102 15.34 -45.69 -0.81
CA TYR A 102 15.03 -46.62 0.27
C TYR A 102 14.75 -48.04 -0.27
N GLU A 103 13.87 -48.16 -1.28
CA GLU A 103 13.55 -49.47 -1.87
C GLU A 103 14.75 -50.13 -2.54
N ARG A 104 15.61 -49.36 -3.22
CA ARG A 104 16.87 -49.90 -3.79
C ARG A 104 17.80 -50.45 -2.71
N VAL A 105 17.95 -49.73 -1.60
CA VAL A 105 18.79 -50.18 -0.47
C VAL A 105 18.19 -51.42 0.19
N ARG A 106 16.87 -51.44 0.42
CA ARG A 106 16.15 -52.59 0.97
C ARG A 106 16.30 -53.83 0.08
N ALA A 107 16.09 -53.69 -1.23
CA ALA A 107 16.27 -54.79 -2.18
C ALA A 107 17.72 -55.30 -2.22
N ALA A 108 18.71 -54.40 -2.19
CA ALA A 108 20.12 -54.79 -2.16
C ALA A 108 20.51 -55.51 -0.86
N LEU A 109 19.92 -55.14 0.27
CA LEU A 109 20.09 -55.85 1.55
C LEU A 109 19.48 -57.25 1.52
N ALA A 110 18.26 -57.39 0.98
CA ALA A 110 17.59 -58.68 0.83
C ALA A 110 18.38 -59.64 -0.09
N ALA A 111 18.87 -59.15 -1.23
CA ALA A 111 19.67 -59.97 -2.13
C ALA A 111 21.00 -60.47 -1.51
N ARG A 112 21.57 -59.73 -0.55
CA ARG A 112 22.79 -60.14 0.17
C ARG A 112 22.53 -61.21 1.22
N THR A 113 21.33 -61.25 1.82
CA THR A 113 20.95 -62.30 2.76
C THR A 113 20.72 -63.65 2.06
N ASP A 114 20.31 -63.65 0.79
CA ASP A 114 20.02 -64.86 0.03
C ASP A 114 21.28 -65.59 -0.48
N LEU A 115 22.42 -64.89 -0.60
CA LEU A 115 23.71 -65.44 -1.05
C LEU A 115 24.53 -66.10 0.07
N ARG A 116 23.91 -66.41 1.23
CA ARG A 116 24.62 -66.99 2.37
C ARG A 116 25.06 -68.42 2.06
N SER A 117 26.36 -68.57 1.75
CA SER A 117 27.04 -69.86 1.65
C SER A 117 26.87 -70.65 2.97
N PRO A 118 26.65 -71.99 2.92
CA PRO A 118 26.44 -72.81 4.11
C PRO A 118 27.67 -72.97 5.02
N ASP A 119 28.83 -72.42 4.63
CA ASP A 119 30.08 -72.57 5.37
C ASP A 119 30.23 -71.48 6.47
N PRO A 120 30.29 -71.85 7.76
CA PRO A 120 30.32 -70.89 8.86
C PRO A 120 31.74 -70.34 9.06
N ALA A 121 32.16 -69.38 8.24
CA ALA A 121 33.34 -68.57 8.56
C ALA A 121 33.01 -67.60 9.73
N PRO A 122 33.82 -67.53 10.80
CA PRO A 122 33.50 -66.78 12.03
C PRO A 122 33.61 -65.24 11.93
N VAL A 123 33.73 -64.70 10.73
CA VAL A 123 33.78 -63.25 10.48
C VAL A 123 32.57 -62.78 9.68
N SER A 124 31.38 -62.97 10.23
CA SER A 124 30.30 -62.02 9.97
C SER A 124 29.67 -61.68 11.31
N ILE A 125 30.04 -60.53 11.88
CA ILE A 125 29.09 -59.78 12.69
C ILE A 125 27.91 -59.60 11.73
N THR A 126 26.88 -60.41 11.90
CA THR A 126 25.74 -60.43 10.98
C THR A 126 25.23 -58.99 10.88
N SER A 127 24.92 -58.50 9.68
CA SER A 127 24.53 -57.11 9.48
C SER A 127 23.46 -56.67 10.49
N ASP A 128 22.55 -57.58 10.84
CA ASP A 128 21.51 -57.36 11.85
C ASP A 128 22.05 -57.22 13.28
N ALA A 129 23.07 -57.97 13.70
CA ALA A 129 23.74 -57.77 14.98
C ALA A 129 24.42 -56.39 15.05
N THR A 130 25.05 -55.93 13.96
CA THR A 130 25.62 -54.58 13.85
C THR A 130 24.51 -53.51 13.93
N CYS A 131 23.40 -53.69 13.21
CA CYS A 131 22.26 -52.77 13.24
C CYS A 131 21.62 -52.68 14.64
N ARG A 132 21.53 -53.80 15.37
CA ARG A 132 21.04 -53.80 16.76
C ARG A 132 22.05 -53.16 17.71
N ALA A 133 23.35 -53.44 17.56
CA ALA A 133 24.39 -52.91 18.43
C ALA A 133 24.53 -51.38 18.33
N TYR A 134 24.50 -50.82 17.12
CA TYR A 134 24.67 -49.37 16.90
C TYR A 134 23.35 -48.62 16.76
N GLY A 135 22.32 -49.24 16.17
CA GLY A 135 21.04 -48.62 15.89
C GLY A 135 19.92 -48.98 16.88
N GLY A 136 20.14 -49.93 17.79
CA GLY A 136 19.15 -50.39 18.76
C GLY A 136 17.91 -51.04 18.12
N THR A 137 17.98 -51.45 16.85
CA THR A 137 16.85 -51.99 16.09
C THR A 137 17.35 -52.91 14.97
N SER A 138 16.44 -53.64 14.31
CA SER A 138 16.80 -54.44 13.13
C SER A 138 17.28 -53.55 11.99
N CYS A 139 18.03 -54.08 11.02
CA CYS A 139 18.45 -53.28 9.88
C CYS A 139 17.28 -52.64 9.12
N ASP A 140 16.16 -53.35 9.00
CA ASP A 140 14.91 -52.82 8.42
C ASP A 140 14.33 -51.67 9.25
N GLY A 141 14.31 -51.81 10.58
CA GLY A 141 13.86 -50.77 11.49
C GLY A 141 14.74 -49.51 11.45
N LEU A 142 16.07 -49.69 11.31
CA LEU A 142 17.02 -48.59 11.17
C LEU A 142 16.82 -47.86 9.85
N LEU A 143 16.68 -48.60 8.75
CA LEU A 143 16.46 -48.04 7.42
C LEU A 143 15.12 -47.27 7.37
N ALA A 144 14.07 -47.78 8.04
CA ALA A 144 12.79 -47.10 8.15
C ALA A 144 12.91 -45.77 8.93
N LYS A 145 13.64 -45.77 10.05
CA LYS A 145 13.93 -44.53 10.81
C LYS A 145 14.71 -43.51 9.99
N LEU A 146 15.72 -43.95 9.22
CA LEU A 146 16.50 -43.07 8.34
C LEU A 146 15.63 -42.46 7.24
N ARG A 147 14.71 -43.23 6.62
CA ARG A 147 13.74 -42.71 5.64
C ARG A 147 12.87 -41.61 6.26
N ILE A 148 12.35 -41.82 7.46
CA ILE A 148 11.52 -40.83 8.16
C ILE A 148 12.33 -39.56 8.46
N ALA A 149 13.56 -39.71 8.98
CA ALA A 149 14.44 -38.60 9.29
C ALA A 149 14.79 -37.77 8.05
N GLU A 150 15.11 -38.42 6.91
CA GLU A 150 15.41 -37.73 5.65
C GLU A 150 14.18 -36.97 5.13
N ARG A 151 12.97 -37.55 5.21
CA ARG A 151 11.73 -36.85 4.86
C ARG A 151 11.48 -35.62 5.75
N GLN A 152 11.69 -35.74 7.06
CA GLN A 152 11.56 -34.62 7.99
C GLN A 152 12.56 -33.50 7.69
N ALA A 153 13.82 -33.86 7.37
CA ALA A 153 14.84 -32.89 6.97
C ALA A 153 14.43 -32.14 5.69
N TRP A 154 13.97 -32.86 4.66
CA TRP A 154 13.47 -32.23 3.43
C TRP A 154 12.27 -31.33 3.66
N ASN A 155 11.34 -31.72 4.54
CA ASN A 155 10.20 -30.88 4.90
C ASN A 155 10.64 -29.54 5.51
N LEU A 156 11.60 -29.56 6.43
CA LEU A 156 12.13 -28.34 7.05
C LEU A 156 12.88 -27.45 6.06
N ILE A 157 13.69 -28.03 5.17
CA ILE A 157 14.43 -27.29 4.13
C ILE A 157 13.44 -26.60 3.19
N ASN A 158 12.43 -27.33 2.69
CA ASN A 158 11.45 -26.78 1.77
C ASN A 158 10.57 -25.72 2.44
N LEU A 159 10.20 -25.89 3.71
CA LEU A 159 9.46 -24.86 4.46
C LEU A 159 10.27 -23.56 4.55
N ARG A 160 11.56 -23.65 4.89
CA ARG A 160 12.44 -22.49 4.98
C ARG A 160 12.57 -21.79 3.62
N GLU A 161 12.77 -22.55 2.56
CA GLU A 161 12.88 -22.01 1.20
C GLU A 161 11.57 -21.37 0.74
N TRP A 162 10.43 -22.02 0.98
CA TRP A 162 9.11 -21.47 0.68
C TRP A 162 8.87 -20.14 1.40
N VAL A 163 9.14 -20.06 2.71
CA VAL A 163 9.00 -18.80 3.47
C VAL A 163 9.89 -17.71 2.87
N ALA A 164 11.13 -18.02 2.50
CA ALA A 164 12.03 -17.06 1.88
C ALA A 164 11.52 -16.57 0.51
N GLN A 165 10.99 -17.47 -0.32
CA GLN A 165 10.41 -17.12 -1.62
C GLN A 165 9.12 -16.30 -1.49
N GLN A 166 8.25 -16.65 -0.54
CA GLN A 166 7.03 -15.87 -0.25
C GLN A 166 7.36 -14.46 0.24
N ALA A 167 8.37 -14.32 1.11
CA ALA A 167 8.82 -13.01 1.60
C ALA A 167 9.45 -12.14 0.49
N ALA A 168 9.99 -12.76 -0.57
CA ALA A 168 10.54 -12.03 -1.71
C ALA A 168 9.46 -11.46 -2.65
N VAL A 169 8.20 -11.91 -2.56
CA VAL A 169 7.10 -11.38 -3.36
C VAL A 169 6.73 -9.98 -2.87
N LYS A 170 7.26 -8.97 -3.55
CA LYS A 170 6.97 -7.56 -3.24
C LYS A 170 5.59 -7.16 -3.74
N ALA A 171 4.77 -6.65 -2.83
CA ALA A 171 3.61 -5.86 -3.20
C ALA A 171 4.08 -4.45 -3.53
N ASN A 172 3.93 -4.05 -4.80
CA ASN A 172 4.20 -2.68 -5.21
C ASN A 172 3.00 -1.84 -4.80
N PHE A 173 3.03 -1.32 -3.59
CA PHE A 173 2.10 -0.26 -3.22
C PHE A 173 2.64 1.04 -3.81
N PRO A 174 1.83 1.84 -4.53
CA PRO A 174 2.26 3.19 -4.87
C PRO A 174 2.68 3.88 -3.58
N PRO A 175 3.77 4.67 -3.59
CA PRO A 175 4.13 5.48 -2.43
C PRO A 175 2.87 6.25 -2.05
N SER A 176 2.45 6.05 -0.79
CA SER A 176 1.20 6.60 -0.28
C SER A 176 1.08 8.04 -0.75
N ALA A 177 0.06 8.35 -1.55
CA ALA A 177 -0.31 9.73 -1.90
C ALA A 177 -0.88 10.49 -0.69
N TYR A 178 -0.49 10.10 0.53
CA TYR A 178 -0.42 11.02 1.63
C TYR A 178 0.78 11.90 1.33
N PRO A 179 0.59 13.17 0.93
CA PRO A 179 1.66 14.12 1.17
C PRO A 179 2.01 13.94 2.65
N ALA A 180 3.28 13.63 2.94
CA ALA A 180 3.81 13.91 4.27
C ALA A 180 3.31 15.32 4.61
N PRO A 181 2.70 15.56 5.79
CA PRO A 181 2.23 16.90 6.16
C PRO A 181 3.38 17.83 5.82
N SER A 182 3.18 18.67 4.81
CA SER A 182 4.22 19.56 4.35
C SER A 182 4.60 20.33 5.59
N ASP A 183 5.86 20.21 5.98
CA ASP A 183 6.52 21.10 6.91
C ASP A 183 6.44 22.49 6.27
N SER A 184 5.25 23.11 6.34
CA SER A 184 5.08 24.52 6.23
C SER A 184 5.69 25.04 7.51
N GLY A 185 7.03 25.10 7.52
CA GLY A 185 7.79 26.05 8.31
C GLY A 185 7.27 27.43 7.92
N GLY A 186 6.13 27.78 8.49
CA GLY A 186 5.75 29.15 8.69
C GLY A 186 6.89 29.73 9.50
N THR A 187 7.73 30.51 8.82
CA THR A 187 8.49 31.57 9.45
C THR A 187 7.45 32.45 10.15
N GLY A 188 7.18 32.11 11.40
CA GLY A 188 6.40 32.90 12.33
C GLY A 188 7.14 34.19 12.54
N GLU A 189 6.83 35.17 11.71
CA GLU A 189 7.03 36.56 12.03
C GLU A 189 6.21 36.83 13.29
N ALA A 190 6.91 37.21 14.35
CA ALA A 190 6.37 37.45 15.68
C ALA A 190 5.34 38.59 15.63
N GLY A 191 4.07 38.22 15.45
CA GLY A 191 2.91 39.09 15.63
C GLY A 191 2.32 38.88 17.02
N GLU A 192 2.92 39.55 17.99
CA GLU A 192 2.44 39.76 19.34
C GLU A 192 1.03 40.37 19.32
N HIS A 193 0.00 39.65 19.79
CA HIS A 193 -1.31 40.10 20.31
C HIS A 193 -2.17 38.84 20.48
N GLY A 194 -2.53 38.38 21.68
CA GLY A 194 -3.47 39.03 22.56
C GLY A 194 -4.52 38.01 23.02
N ILE A 195 -4.28 37.45 24.21
CA ILE A 195 -5.24 37.00 25.24
C ILE A 195 -6.66 36.61 24.77
N GLY A 196 -6.99 35.32 24.92
CA GLY A 196 -8.36 34.83 24.87
C GLY A 196 -8.45 33.40 25.41
N ALA A 197 -8.42 33.27 26.74
CA ALA A 197 -8.72 32.01 27.42
C ALA A 197 -10.14 31.55 27.09
N GLN A 198 -10.29 30.30 26.64
CA GLN A 198 -11.58 29.60 26.59
C GLN A 198 -11.54 28.44 27.59
N PRO A 199 -12.61 28.27 28.40
CA PRO A 199 -12.62 27.34 29.52
C PRO A 199 -12.81 25.88 29.09
N GLU A 200 -12.23 25.00 29.89
CA GLU A 200 -12.31 23.56 29.83
C GLU A 200 -13.77 23.10 30.03
N ASP A 201 -14.34 22.47 28.99
CA ASP A 201 -15.61 21.74 29.08
C ASP A 201 -15.27 20.28 29.44
N GLU A 202 -15.09 20.02 30.74
CA GLU A 202 -15.01 18.69 31.34
C GLU A 202 -16.36 17.97 31.18
N ARG A 203 -16.57 17.35 30.01
CA ARG A 203 -17.64 16.37 29.85
C ARG A 203 -17.20 15.03 30.44
N HIS A 204 -17.68 14.79 31.66
CA HIS A 204 -17.76 13.50 32.31
C HIS A 204 -18.18 12.39 31.34
N PHE A 205 -17.29 11.43 31.12
CA PHE A 205 -17.59 10.16 30.48
C PHE A 205 -17.95 9.16 31.58
N ASN A 206 -19.23 8.77 31.63
CA ASN A 206 -19.76 7.72 32.51
C ASN A 206 -19.80 6.40 31.73
N PRO A 207 -19.05 5.35 32.14
CA PRO A 207 -19.22 4.01 31.59
C PRO A 207 -20.22 3.19 32.42
N GLU A 208 -21.28 2.72 31.78
CA GLU A 208 -21.95 1.47 32.16
C GLU A 208 -21.28 0.28 31.46
#